data_AF-A0A382C4G5-F1
#
_entry.id   AF-A0A382C4G5-F1
#
_cell.length_a   1.000
_cell.length_b   1.000
_cell.length_c   1.000
_cell.angle_alpha   90.00
_cell.angle_beta   90.00
_cell.angle_gamma   90.00
#
_symmetry.space_group_name_H-M   'P 1'
#
loop_
_entity.id
_entity.type
_entity.pdbx_description
1 polymer ?
#
loop_
_entity_poly.entity_id
_entity_poly.type
_entity_poly.pdbx_seq_one_letter_code
_entity_poly.pdbx_strand_id
1 'polypeptide(L)' 'MKYLHTMIRVKNVEESLKFFCEGLGLKETRRMENEKGRFTLIFMAAPNDEKAEIELTYNWDGDNLG' A
#
# COMPACT_ATOMS: atom_id res chain seq x y z
N MET A 1 20.76 -5.85 9.95
CA MET A 1 19.82 -4.86 9.39
C MET A 1 18.65 -5.62 8.78
N LYS A 2 17.39 -5.24 9.06
CA LYS A 2 16.19 -5.89 8.50
C LYS A 2 15.42 -4.86 7.69
N TYR A 3 15.18 -5.14 6.40
CA TYR A 3 14.24 -4.36 5.59
C TYR A 3 12.81 -4.73 5.98
N LEU A 4 11.96 -3.74 6.20
CA LEU A 4 10.59 -3.95 6.67
C LEU A 4 9.60 -4.01 5.51
N HIS A 5 9.57 -2.94 4.71
CA HIS A 5 8.68 -2.83 3.57
C HIS A 5 9.23 -1.84 2.53
N THR A 6 8.70 -1.90 1.32
CA THR A 6 8.89 -0.89 0.28
C THR A 6 7.63 -0.04 0.19
N MET A 7 7.74 1.28 0.35
CA MET A 7 6.60 2.19 0.25
C MET A 7 6.47 2.76 -1.16
N ILE A 8 5.26 2.72 -1.70
CA ILE A 8 4.87 3.29 -2.98
C ILE A 8 3.67 4.19 -2.75
N ARG A 9 3.78 5.42 -3.20
CA ARG A 9 2.65 6.33 -3.18
C ARG A 9 1.78 6.16 -4.42
N VAL A 10 0.47 6.11 -4.22
CA VAL A 10 -0.50 5.84 -5.29
C VAL A 10 -1.57 6.92 -5.36
N LYS A 11 -2.11 7.15 -6.57
CA LYS A 11 -3.18 8.13 -6.80
C LYS A 11 -4.58 7.52 -6.78
N ASN A 12 -4.70 6.21 -6.99
CA ASN A 12 -5.97 5.51 -6.98
C ASN A 12 -5.79 4.16 -6.28
N VAL A 13 -6.52 3.97 -5.17
CA VAL A 13 -6.45 2.75 -4.35
C VAL A 13 -6.99 1.54 -5.10
N GLU A 14 -8.12 1.68 -5.78
CA GLU A 14 -8.80 0.58 -6.46
C GLU A 14 -7.96 0.02 -7.61
N GLU A 15 -7.46 0.89 -8.48
CA GLU A 15 -6.58 0.48 -9.60
C GLU A 15 -5.30 -0.17 -9.09
N SER A 16 -4.74 0.35 -7.99
CA SER A 16 -3.53 -0.21 -7.39
C SER A 16 -3.80 -1.60 -6.80
N LEU A 17 -4.89 -1.78 -6.06
CA LEU A 17 -5.27 -3.09 -5.52
C LEU A 17 -5.56 -4.10 -6.63
N LYS A 18 -6.20 -3.67 -7.73
CA LYS A 18 -6.38 -4.51 -8.90
C LYS A 18 -5.04 -4.99 -9.46
N PHE A 19 -4.08 -4.08 -9.64
CA PHE A 19 -2.76 -4.45 -10.14
C PHE A 19 -2.00 -5.38 -9.19
N PHE A 20 -1.87 -5.00 -7.91
CA PHE A 20 -1.06 -5.74 -6.94
C PHE A 20 -1.73 -7.03 -6.47
N CYS A 21 -3.03 -7.02 -6.18
CA CYS A 21 -3.72 -8.20 -5.67
C CYS A 21 -4.21 -9.12 -6.79
N GLU A 22 -4.91 -8.60 -7.81
CA GLU A 22 -5.42 -9.46 -8.89
C GLU A 22 -4.34 -9.77 -9.92
N GLY A 23 -3.52 -8.78 -10.28
CA GLY A 23 -2.47 -8.93 -11.29
C GLY A 23 -1.23 -9.70 -10.81
N LEU A 24 -0.74 -9.37 -9.60
CA LEU A 24 0.46 -9.99 -9.04
C LEU A 24 0.18 -11.05 -7.95
N GLY A 25 -1.08 -11.21 -7.54
CA GLY A 25 -1.46 -12.22 -6.54
C GLY A 25 -1.08 -11.86 -5.10
N LEU A 26 -0.72 -10.60 -4.82
CA LEU A 26 -0.47 -10.16 -3.45
C LEU A 26 -1.77 -10.15 -2.64
N LYS A 27 -1.64 -10.20 -1.32
CA LYS A 27 -2.76 -10.13 -0.40
C LYS A 27 -2.56 -8.95 0.53
N GLU A 28 -3.63 -8.18 0.72
CA GLU A 28 -3.68 -7.16 1.77
C GLU A 28 -3.49 -7.83 3.13
N THR A 29 -2.47 -7.41 3.86
CA THR A 29 -2.14 -7.92 5.20
C THR A 29 -2.67 -6.99 6.28
N ARG A 30 -2.67 -5.68 6.02
CA ARG A 30 -3.09 -4.66 6.97
C ARG A 30 -3.49 -3.37 6.24
N ARG A 31 -4.48 -2.68 6.78
CA ARG A 31 -4.86 -1.32 6.36
C ARG A 31 -5.01 -0.42 7.55
N MET A 32 -4.58 0.83 7.39
CA MET A 32 -4.67 1.86 8.40
C MET A 32 -5.09 3.17 7.78
N GLU A 33 -5.96 3.90 8.47
CA GLU A 33 -6.39 5.23 8.07
C GLU A 33 -5.95 6.23 9.14
N ASN A 34 -5.53 7.41 8.70
CA ASN A 34 -5.19 8.51 9.58
C ASN A 34 -6.00 9.74 9.16
N GLU A 35 -7.12 9.96 9.84
CA GLU A 35 -8.02 11.09 9.52
C GLU A 35 -7.33 12.45 9.70
N LYS A 36 -6.52 12.61 10.75
CA LYS A 36 -5.81 13.87 11.02
C LYS A 36 -4.75 14.16 9.95
N GLY A 37 -4.05 13.12 9.52
CA GLY A 37 -3.05 13.20 8.44
C GLY A 37 -3.64 13.14 7.03
N ARG A 38 -4.92 12.77 6.91
CA ARG A 38 -5.69 12.61 5.66
C ARG A 38 -5.03 11.65 4.67
N PHE A 39 -4.72 10.44 5.13
CA PHE A 39 -4.16 9.39 4.29
C PHE A 39 -4.59 7.98 4.70
N THR A 40 -4.48 7.04 3.76
CA THR A 40 -4.63 5.60 3.97
C THR A 40 -3.32 4.89 3.65
N LEU A 41 -2.90 3.97 4.52
CA LEU A 41 -1.81 3.04 4.29
C LEU A 41 -2.38 1.64 4.07
N ILE A 42 -1.90 0.94 3.05
CA ILE A 42 -2.33 -0.41 2.71
C ILE A 42 -1.09 -1.28 2.54
N PHE A 43 -0.92 -2.25 3.42
CA PHE A 43 0.17 -3.21 3.39
C PHE A 43 -0.26 -4.47 2.67
N MET A 44 0.62 -4.99 1.82
CA MET A 44 0.38 -6.20 1.06
C MET A 44 1.64 -7.05 1.01
N ALA A 45 1.46 -8.37 0.95
CA ALA A 45 2.56 -9.31 0.83
C ALA A 45 2.21 -10.46 -0.11
N ALA A 46 3.22 -11.17 -0.59
CA ALA A 46 3.00 -12.41 -1.31
C ALA A 46 2.43 -13.48 -0.34
N PRO A 47 1.59 -14.41 -0.81
CA PRO A 47 1.11 -15.50 0.02
C PRO A 47 2.27 -16.28 0.65
N ASN A 48 2.23 -16.48 1.97
CA ASN A 48 3.26 -17.15 2.77
C ASN A 48 4.60 -16.40 2.91
N ASP A 49 4.69 -15.13 2.50
CA ASP A 49 5.88 -14.29 2.70
C ASP A 49 5.54 -12.90 3.25
N GLU A 50 4.89 -12.87 4.41
CA GLU A 50 4.50 -11.63 5.11
C GLU A 50 5.69 -10.83 5.66
N LYS A 51 6.94 -11.32 5.48
CA LYS A 51 8.14 -10.62 5.96
C LYS A 51 8.61 -9.54 5.01
N ALA A 52 8.16 -9.56 3.76
CA ALA A 52 8.50 -8.59 2.73
C ALA A 52 7.22 -7.89 2.23
N GLU A 53 6.86 -6.79 2.88
CA GLU A 53 5.63 -6.06 2.55
C GLU A 53 5.87 -4.94 1.52
N ILE A 54 4.85 -4.68 0.72
CA ILE A 54 4.68 -3.43 -0.02
C ILE A 54 3.66 -2.59 0.74
N GLU A 55 4.01 -1.35 1.04
CA GLU A 55 3.09 -0.35 1.60
C GLU A 55 2.63 0.58 0.46
N LEU A 56 1.32 0.63 0.20
CA LEU A 56 0.72 1.68 -0.60
C LEU A 56 0.28 2.83 0.29
N THR A 57 0.75 4.03 -0.01
CA THR A 57 0.29 5.27 0.64
C THR A 57 -0.62 6.04 -0.31
N TYR A 58 -1.85 6.28 0.11
CA TYR A 58 -2.82 7.13 -0.61
C TYR A 58 -3.15 8.36 0.24
N ASN A 59 -2.76 9.55 -0.25
CA ASN A 59 -3.15 10.81 0.38
C ASN A 59 -4.51 11.27 -0.16
N TRP A 60 -5.46 11.55 0.73
CA TRP A 60 -6.86 11.80 0.37
C TRP A 60 -7.07 13.12 -0.36
N ASP A 61 -6.22 14.10 -0.06
CA ASP A 61 -6.24 15.42 -0.70
C ASP A 61 -5.41 15.45 -1.99
N GLY A 62 -4.99 14.27 -2.45
CA GLY A 62 -4.13 14.09 -3.59
C GLY A 62 -2.66 14.30 -3.24
N ASP A 63 -1.82 13.74 -4.12
CA ASP A 63 -0.39 13.93 -4.11
C ASP A 63 0.01 14.73 -5.35
N ASN A 64 -0.01 16.05 -5.21
CA ASN A 64 0.77 16.93 -6.09
C ASN A 64 2.23 16.84 -5.67
N LEU A 65 2.83 15.67 -5.88
CA LEU A 65 4.26 15.50 -5.73
C LEU A 65 4.96 16.02 -6.98
N GLY A 66 5.25 17.32 -6.97
CA GLY A 66 5.96 18.02 -8.05
C GLY A 66 5.01 18.64 -9.06
#